data_AF-A0A956QXB9-F1
#
_entry.id   AF-A0A956QXB9-F1
#
_cell.length_a   1.000
_cell.length_b   1.000
_cell.length_c   1.000
_cell.angle_alpha   90.00
_cell.angle_beta   90.00
_cell.angle_gamma   90.00
#
_symmetry.space_group_name_H-M   'P 1'
#
loop_
_entity.id
_entity.type
_entity.pdbx_description
1 polymer ?
#
loop_
_entity_poly.entity_id
_entity_poly.type
_entity_poly.pdbx_seq_one_letter_code
_entity_poly.pdbx_strand_id
1 'polypeptide(L)'
;MIKLNQLNSIVGFPIIAVATTLAFSLACVSAQPCRAELSTGQIKAVIDKARVIPRQATYSLRKDGGHVLVELRGYPSSNPRDRRIDAILIARTLINADPGAITAVVTRYLDDTSGNAFTEAVVSNIEIEGAAAGAMNSEELLNGVMLISIAAGDSVETRCSKYVDAALRETDQGGLSEAEELFARARTVMPDAAANCEGFGRGMIKLAGAYKYRGDIEDVDRIYDSLMQSLTSATAPGTAGMVTMREVGKFYRDRKDFKSAEAISEKLIACQVNNHSPEYPDDLLNLAICHRNLKDTAKAMTELEQILQIHKEAKEPDHKAMAAVLEEMGDCSADAGDSRKAVELYKEARTIYDTAAASKGPSGRIPYEIYHSVTSRLNAKISTASSAPQ
;
A
#
# COMPACT_ATOMS: atom_id res chain seq x y z
N MET A 1 18.45 -35.62 46.75
CA MET A 1 17.53 -36.53 47.47
C MET A 1 17.87 -36.39 48.94
N ILE A 2 16.99 -36.04 49.87
CA ILE A 2 15.75 -36.74 50.27
C ILE A 2 14.84 -35.71 50.97
N LYS A 3 13.53 -35.70 50.65
CA LYS A 3 12.49 -35.03 51.45
C LYS A 3 12.22 -35.86 52.71
N LEU A 4 12.04 -35.23 53.87
CA LEU A 4 11.33 -35.87 54.99
C LEU A 4 10.46 -34.88 55.77
N ASN A 5 9.18 -35.23 55.84
CA ASN A 5 8.09 -34.64 56.62
C ASN A 5 8.33 -34.70 58.13
N GLN A 6 7.82 -33.69 58.85
CA GLN A 6 7.20 -33.76 60.19
C GLN A 6 6.17 -32.60 60.24
N LEU A 7 4.88 -32.81 59.92
CA LEU A 7 3.76 -33.21 60.78
C LEU A 7 3.38 -32.25 61.93
N ASN A 8 2.33 -31.47 61.62
CA ASN A 8 1.27 -30.84 62.43
C ASN A 8 1.12 -31.17 63.92
N SER A 9 0.86 -30.12 64.72
CA SER A 9 -0.38 -29.92 65.51
C SER A 9 -0.37 -28.46 66.01
N ILE A 10 -1.45 -27.67 65.95
CA ILE A 10 -2.54 -27.62 66.95
C ILE A 10 -3.73 -26.84 66.34
N VAL A 11 -4.86 -27.55 66.22
CA VAL A 11 -6.29 -27.21 66.50
C VAL A 11 -6.83 -25.78 66.28
N GLY A 12 -7.88 -25.68 65.46
CA GLY A 12 -9.01 -24.76 65.71
C GLY A 12 -9.56 -23.97 64.50
N PHE A 13 -10.57 -24.51 63.80
CA PHE A 13 -11.53 -23.75 62.97
C PHE A 13 -12.83 -23.59 63.78
N PRO A 14 -13.64 -22.51 63.63
CA PRO A 14 -14.42 -22.31 62.40
C PRO A 14 -14.77 -20.86 61.97
N ILE A 15 -15.04 -20.73 60.66
CA ILE A 15 -15.95 -19.80 59.96
C ILE A 15 -15.72 -18.29 60.13
N ILE A 16 -15.44 -17.56 59.02
CA ILE A 16 -16.06 -16.28 58.63
C ILE A 16 -15.62 -15.88 57.20
N ALA A 17 -16.62 -15.57 56.37
CA ALA A 17 -16.66 -14.70 55.19
C ALA A 17 -15.57 -14.84 54.09
N VAL A 18 -15.98 -15.42 52.96
CA VAL A 18 -15.42 -15.15 51.64
C VAL A 18 -15.78 -13.70 51.26
N ALA A 19 -14.83 -12.78 51.43
CA ALA A 19 -14.88 -11.45 50.80
C ALA A 19 -13.92 -11.46 49.61
N THR A 20 -14.47 -11.66 48.42
CA THR A 20 -13.80 -11.42 47.15
C THR A 20 -13.49 -9.92 47.04
N THR A 21 -12.27 -9.52 47.37
CA THR A 21 -11.75 -8.22 46.98
C THR A 21 -11.38 -8.27 45.51
N LEU A 22 -12.31 -7.78 44.70
CA LEU A 22 -12.11 -7.32 43.34
C LEU A 22 -11.02 -6.23 43.39
N ALA A 23 -9.77 -6.59 43.11
CA ALA A 23 -8.71 -5.63 42.89
C ALA A 23 -8.97 -4.97 41.54
N PHE A 24 -9.80 -3.91 41.54
CA PHE A 24 -9.77 -2.90 40.50
C PHE A 24 -8.36 -2.29 40.53
N SER A 25 -7.47 -2.84 39.70
CA SER A 25 -6.28 -2.09 39.30
C SER A 25 -6.80 -0.89 38.50
N LEU A 26 -6.99 0.24 39.19
CA LEU A 26 -6.86 1.52 38.54
C LEU A 26 -5.48 1.48 37.87
N ALA A 27 -5.46 1.23 36.57
CA ALA A 27 -4.40 1.73 35.76
C ALA A 27 -4.46 3.24 35.94
N CYS A 28 -3.69 3.76 36.90
CA CYS A 28 -3.08 5.05 36.71
C CYS A 28 -2.35 4.92 35.38
N VAL A 29 -3.02 5.33 34.30
CA VAL A 29 -2.37 6.01 33.20
C VAL A 29 -1.64 7.14 33.90
N SER A 30 -0.39 6.89 34.30
CA SER A 30 0.54 7.97 34.51
C SER A 30 0.55 8.66 33.16
N ALA A 31 -0.19 9.76 33.06
CA ALA A 31 0.03 10.72 32.01
C ALA A 31 1.52 11.02 32.12
N GLN A 32 2.32 10.40 31.24
CA GLN A 32 3.68 10.84 31.04
C GLN A 32 3.54 12.33 30.79
N PRO A 33 4.22 13.19 31.57
CA PRO A 33 4.14 14.61 31.32
C PRO A 33 4.48 14.79 29.85
N CYS A 34 3.58 15.41 29.08
CA CYS A 34 3.83 15.78 27.69
C CYS A 34 5.12 16.58 27.68
N ARG A 35 6.23 15.89 27.44
CA ARG A 35 7.53 16.50 27.31
C ARG A 35 7.43 17.25 25.99
N ALA A 36 7.57 18.57 26.05
CA ALA A 36 7.57 19.37 24.84
C ALA A 36 8.68 18.84 23.93
N GLU A 37 8.31 18.52 22.68
CA GLU A 37 9.26 18.03 21.69
C GLU A 37 10.45 18.98 21.57
N LEU A 38 11.65 18.43 21.37
CA LEU A 38 12.84 19.22 21.20
C LEU A 38 12.76 20.03 19.91
N SER A 39 12.96 21.34 20.05
CA SER A 39 13.16 22.23 18.91
C SER A 39 14.46 21.92 18.16
N THR A 40 14.55 22.34 16.90
CA THR A 40 15.77 22.23 16.06
C THR A 40 17.01 22.77 16.77
N GLY A 41 16.89 23.86 17.53
CA GLY A 41 17.99 24.44 18.31
C GLY A 41 18.45 23.56 19.48
N GLN A 42 17.51 22.91 20.18
CA GLN A 42 17.82 21.96 21.25
C GLN A 42 18.47 20.69 20.69
N ILE A 43 17.99 20.19 19.54
CA ILE A 43 18.60 19.06 18.83
C ILE A 43 20.04 19.38 18.43
N LYS A 44 20.28 20.60 17.92
CA LYS A 44 21.64 21.07 17.61
C LYS A 44 22.56 21.01 18.84
N ALA A 45 22.07 21.49 19.97
CA ALA A 45 22.83 21.47 21.23
C ALA A 45 23.14 20.04 21.71
N VAL A 46 22.22 19.09 21.50
CA VAL A 46 22.44 17.66 21.78
C VAL A 46 23.60 17.12 20.92
N ILE A 47 23.59 17.36 19.61
CA ILE A 47 24.66 16.92 18.69
C ILE A 47 26.00 17.53 19.10
N ASP A 48 26.04 18.84 19.32
CA ASP A 48 27.26 19.58 19.67
C ASP A 48 27.86 19.09 21.01
N LYS A 49 27.00 18.80 22.00
CA LYS A 49 27.42 18.25 23.29
C LYS A 49 27.94 16.81 23.18
N ALA A 50 27.28 15.97 22.37
CA ALA A 50 27.63 14.57 22.21
C ALA A 50 28.88 14.35 21.33
N ARG A 51 29.25 15.33 20.50
CA ARG A 51 30.42 15.28 19.60
C ARG A 51 30.40 14.06 18.67
N VAL A 52 29.21 13.73 18.16
CA VAL A 52 28.97 12.57 17.28
C VAL A 52 29.26 12.85 15.81
N ILE A 53 29.47 14.13 15.44
CA ILE A 53 29.87 14.50 14.08
C ILE A 53 31.40 14.37 13.96
N PRO A 54 31.92 13.72 12.89
CA PRO A 54 33.36 13.64 12.65
C PRO A 54 34.00 15.03 12.62
N ARG A 55 35.19 15.18 13.22
CA ARG A 55 35.85 16.50 13.41
C ARG A 55 36.11 17.29 12.13
N GLN A 56 36.23 16.62 11.00
CA GLN A 56 36.49 17.23 9.69
C GLN A 56 35.21 17.61 8.95
N ALA A 57 34.06 17.12 9.42
CA ALA A 57 32.77 17.36 8.81
C ALA A 57 32.07 18.56 9.44
N THR A 58 31.30 19.27 8.63
CA THR A 58 30.32 20.26 9.08
C THR A 58 28.93 19.71 8.85
N TYR A 59 27.94 20.22 9.59
CA TYR A 59 26.56 19.75 9.46
C TYR A 59 25.53 20.87 9.47
N SER A 60 24.41 20.61 8.78
CA SER A 60 23.16 21.34 8.96
C SER A 60 22.05 20.35 9.32
N LEU A 61 21.03 20.81 10.04
CA LEU A 61 19.93 19.95 10.45
C LEU A 61 18.57 20.59 10.17
N ARG A 62 17.57 19.75 9.88
CA ARG A 62 16.15 20.12 9.79
C ARG A 62 15.33 19.07 10.55
N LYS A 63 14.32 19.51 11.29
CA LYS A 63 13.31 18.65 11.93
C LYS A 63 11.96 18.94 11.28
N ASP A 64 11.25 17.90 10.89
CA ASP A 64 9.88 17.96 10.39
C ASP A 64 9.06 16.83 11.03
N GLY A 65 8.11 17.18 11.89
CA GLY A 65 7.43 16.20 12.76
C GLY A 65 8.45 15.35 13.55
N GLY A 66 8.32 14.03 13.46
CA GLY A 66 9.25 13.07 14.08
C GLY A 66 10.50 12.74 13.26
N HIS A 67 10.69 13.36 12.11
CA HIS A 67 11.81 13.09 11.22
C HIS A 67 12.90 14.16 11.36
N VAL A 68 14.16 13.73 11.49
CA VAL A 68 15.32 14.63 11.55
C VAL A 68 16.28 14.34 10.41
N LEU A 69 16.51 15.34 9.55
CA LEU A 69 17.54 15.30 8.52
C LEU A 69 18.82 15.96 9.02
N VAL A 70 19.93 15.24 8.99
CA VAL A 70 21.28 15.73 9.28
C VAL A 70 22.11 15.66 7.98
N GLU A 71 22.45 16.81 7.42
CA GLU A 71 23.26 16.90 6.20
C GLU A 71 24.72 17.16 6.59
N LEU A 72 25.62 16.25 6.22
CA LEU A 72 27.06 16.32 6.49
C LEU A 72 27.83 16.74 5.23
N ARG A 73 28.75 17.68 5.38
CA ARG A 73 29.75 18.09 4.37
C ARG A 73 31.15 17.83 4.87
N GLY A 74 32.09 17.54 3.98
CA GLY A 74 33.47 17.22 4.33
C GLY A 74 33.63 15.87 5.03
N TYR A 75 32.69 14.93 4.80
CA TYR A 75 32.76 13.61 5.42
C TYR A 75 33.95 12.81 4.86
N PRO A 76 34.88 12.32 5.70
CA PRO A 76 36.21 11.90 5.25
C PRO A 76 36.25 10.50 4.61
N SER A 77 35.23 9.66 4.86
CA SER A 77 35.22 8.26 4.41
C SER A 77 34.22 8.01 3.29
N SER A 78 34.69 7.37 2.21
CA SER A 78 33.81 6.81 1.17
C SER A 78 33.34 5.39 1.52
N ASN A 79 33.81 4.81 2.63
CA ASN A 79 33.46 3.45 3.05
C ASN A 79 31.99 3.39 3.51
N PRO A 80 31.14 2.53 2.90
CA PRO A 80 29.76 2.35 3.31
C PRO A 80 29.60 1.95 4.78
N ARG A 81 30.54 1.17 5.33
CA ARG A 81 30.51 0.74 6.73
C ARG A 81 30.64 1.91 7.69
N ASP A 82 31.55 2.85 7.42
CA ASP A 82 31.78 4.00 8.30
C ASP A 82 30.56 4.93 8.31
N ARG A 83 29.94 5.13 7.13
CA ARG A 83 28.69 5.89 7.01
C ARG A 83 27.54 5.27 7.80
N ARG A 84 27.43 3.94 7.87
CA ARG A 84 26.43 3.28 8.71
C ARG A 84 26.71 3.48 10.19
N ILE A 85 27.96 3.32 10.62
CA ILE A 85 28.37 3.52 12.02
C ILE A 85 28.01 4.93 12.49
N ASP A 86 28.42 5.95 11.73
CA ASP A 86 28.17 7.35 12.12
C ASP A 86 26.68 7.70 12.04
N ALA A 87 25.95 7.18 11.05
CA ALA A 87 24.50 7.37 10.97
C ALA A 87 23.79 6.77 12.19
N ILE A 88 24.15 5.54 12.59
CA ILE A 88 23.61 4.89 13.79
C ILE A 88 23.96 5.68 15.05
N LEU A 89 25.19 6.19 15.15
CA LEU A 89 25.63 6.98 16.31
C LEU A 89 24.84 8.29 16.43
N ILE A 90 24.67 9.00 15.32
CA ILE A 90 23.87 10.23 15.24
C ILE A 90 22.41 9.90 15.59
N ALA A 91 21.81 8.90 14.94
CA ALA A 91 20.43 8.49 15.15
C ALA A 91 20.16 8.12 16.61
N ARG A 92 20.97 7.21 17.16
CA ARG A 92 20.88 6.79 18.58
C ARG A 92 20.97 7.99 19.53
N THR A 93 21.84 8.95 19.24
CA THR A 93 22.00 10.16 20.08
C THR A 93 20.75 11.01 20.06
N LEU A 94 20.14 11.20 18.89
CA LEU A 94 18.96 12.03 18.72
C LEU A 94 17.70 11.36 19.25
N ILE A 95 17.45 10.10 18.88
CA ILE A 95 16.30 9.31 19.33
C ILE A 95 16.29 9.21 20.86
N ASN A 96 17.45 8.97 21.50
CA ASN A 96 17.52 8.93 22.97
C ASN A 96 17.34 10.30 23.63
N ALA A 97 17.59 11.40 22.92
CA ALA A 97 17.40 12.74 23.47
C ALA A 97 15.92 13.13 23.59
N ASP A 98 15.10 12.62 22.66
CA ASP A 98 13.64 12.82 22.63
C ASP A 98 12.88 11.53 22.24
N PRO A 99 12.83 10.52 23.13
CA PRO A 99 12.24 9.23 22.83
C PRO A 99 10.76 9.32 22.47
N GLY A 100 10.33 8.61 21.43
CA GLY A 100 8.96 8.60 20.93
C GLY A 100 8.57 9.84 20.11
N ALA A 101 9.30 10.96 20.23
CA ALA A 101 9.10 12.14 19.39
C ALA A 101 9.90 12.04 18.08
N ILE A 102 11.14 11.54 18.13
CA ILE A 102 11.95 11.30 16.93
C ILE A 102 11.80 9.84 16.50
N THR A 103 11.13 9.63 15.38
CA THR A 103 10.82 8.31 14.81
C THR A 103 11.83 7.87 13.76
N ALA A 104 12.44 8.81 13.04
CA ALA A 104 13.49 8.51 12.07
C ALA A 104 14.54 9.62 11.98
N VAL A 105 15.79 9.22 11.76
CA VAL A 105 16.92 10.12 11.51
C VAL A 105 17.55 9.76 10.19
N VAL A 106 17.62 10.75 9.30
CA VAL A 106 18.26 10.59 8.00
C VAL A 106 19.58 11.36 7.97
N THR A 107 20.66 10.64 7.78
CA THR A 107 22.00 11.22 7.64
C THR A 107 22.38 11.28 6.17
N ARG A 108 22.48 12.48 5.62
CA ARG A 108 22.87 12.73 4.22
C ARG A 108 24.34 13.14 4.15
N TYR A 109 25.15 12.28 3.57
CA TYR A 109 26.57 12.51 3.28
C TYR A 109 26.71 13.18 1.91
N LEU A 110 26.97 14.49 1.89
CA LEU A 110 27.17 15.26 0.66
C LEU A 110 28.59 15.02 0.11
N ASP A 111 28.69 14.84 -1.20
CA ASP A 111 29.97 14.75 -1.90
C ASP A 111 30.37 16.14 -2.41
N ASP A 112 31.30 16.79 -1.72
CA ASP A 112 31.73 18.15 -2.05
C ASP A 112 32.54 18.22 -3.37
N THR A 113 32.97 17.09 -3.93
CA THR A 113 33.78 17.04 -5.16
C THR A 113 32.97 16.80 -6.43
N SER A 114 31.79 16.17 -6.31
CA SER A 114 31.06 15.60 -7.45
C SER A 114 29.80 16.38 -7.85
N GLY A 115 29.51 17.54 -7.25
CA GLY A 115 28.27 18.30 -7.48
C GLY A 115 27.18 17.98 -6.45
N ASN A 116 25.89 17.95 -6.83
CA ASN A 116 24.77 17.62 -5.93
C ASN A 116 24.65 16.11 -5.61
N ALA A 117 25.76 15.35 -5.68
CA ALA A 117 25.79 13.94 -5.32
C ALA A 117 25.76 13.75 -3.80
N PHE A 118 25.09 12.71 -3.34
CA PHE A 118 25.03 12.40 -1.92
C PHE A 118 24.69 10.93 -1.66
N THR A 119 24.94 10.49 -0.44
CA THR A 119 24.46 9.20 0.06
C THR A 119 23.66 9.42 1.32
N GLU A 120 22.52 8.76 1.46
CA GLU A 120 21.68 8.85 2.65
C GLU A 120 21.68 7.54 3.40
N ALA A 121 21.73 7.63 4.73
CA ALA A 121 21.39 6.55 5.64
C ALA A 121 20.09 6.92 6.34
N VAL A 122 19.09 6.03 6.32
CA VAL A 122 17.87 6.16 7.11
C VAL A 122 18.01 5.21 8.30
N VAL A 123 17.81 5.73 9.51
CA VAL A 123 17.85 4.93 10.74
C VAL A 123 16.63 5.27 11.57
N SER A 124 15.86 4.26 11.98
CA SER A 124 14.63 4.47 12.73
C SER A 124 14.75 4.20 14.22
N ASN A 125 13.77 4.69 14.98
CA ASN A 125 13.70 4.40 16.40
C ASN A 125 13.48 2.90 16.67
N ILE A 126 12.74 2.19 15.80
CA ILE A 126 12.53 0.74 15.90
C ILE A 126 13.86 0.00 15.83
N GLU A 127 14.73 0.35 14.89
CA GLU A 127 16.06 -0.24 14.76
C GLU A 127 16.92 0.01 16.01
N ILE A 128 16.94 1.26 16.50
CA ILE A 128 17.73 1.65 17.66
C ILE A 128 17.22 0.99 18.95
N GLU A 129 15.91 0.99 19.17
CA GLU A 129 15.24 0.40 20.33
C GLU A 129 15.34 -1.13 20.29
N GLY A 130 15.14 -1.75 19.13
CA GLY A 130 15.30 -3.19 18.93
C GLY A 130 16.72 -3.67 19.22
N ALA A 131 17.74 -2.93 18.74
CA ALA A 131 19.13 -3.22 19.09
C ALA A 131 19.41 -3.03 20.59
N ALA A 132 18.83 -2.00 21.23
CA ALA A 132 18.98 -1.79 22.66
C ALA A 132 18.29 -2.89 23.50
N ALA A 133 17.19 -3.45 23.00
CA ALA A 133 16.48 -4.58 23.60
C ALA A 133 17.14 -5.94 23.33
N GLY A 134 18.20 -5.99 22.52
CA GLY A 134 18.89 -7.23 22.14
C GLY A 134 18.16 -8.06 21.08
N ALA A 135 17.18 -7.49 20.39
CA ALA A 135 16.45 -8.15 19.30
C ALA A 135 17.30 -8.29 18.02
N MET A 136 18.35 -7.47 17.88
CA MET A 136 19.34 -7.53 16.82
C MET A 136 20.73 -7.26 17.38
N ASN A 137 21.73 -7.95 16.84
CA ASN A 137 23.12 -7.69 17.21
C ASN A 137 23.70 -6.48 16.43
N SER A 138 24.89 -6.02 16.81
CA SER A 138 25.52 -4.85 16.19
C SER A 138 25.79 -4.99 14.69
N GLU A 139 26.03 -6.21 14.21
CA GLU A 139 26.30 -6.47 12.79
C GLU A 139 25.00 -6.51 11.97
N GLU A 140 23.93 -7.07 12.54
CA GLU A 140 22.59 -7.03 11.97
C GLU A 140 22.08 -5.58 11.84
N LEU A 141 22.19 -4.77 12.90
CA LEU A 141 21.83 -3.35 12.85
C LEU A 141 22.65 -2.62 11.78
N LEU A 142 23.97 -2.82 11.77
CA LEU A 142 24.85 -2.16 10.80
C LEU A 142 24.49 -2.53 9.37
N ASN A 143 24.20 -3.80 9.08
CA ASN A 143 23.85 -4.26 7.74
C ASN A 143 22.41 -3.89 7.34
N GLY A 144 21.51 -3.75 8.32
CA GLY A 144 20.12 -3.31 8.13
C GLY A 144 20.04 -1.86 7.65
N VAL A 145 20.88 -0.96 8.19
CA VAL A 145 20.88 0.45 7.78
C VAL A 145 21.15 0.60 6.28
N MET A 146 20.10 0.98 5.58
CA MET A 146 20.11 1.14 4.13
C MET A 146 20.86 2.40 3.74
N LEU A 147 21.67 2.28 2.68
CA LEU A 147 22.33 3.41 2.05
C LEU A 147 21.75 3.67 0.67
N ILE A 148 21.27 4.90 0.44
CA ILE A 148 20.70 5.34 -0.82
C ILE A 148 21.69 6.33 -1.46
N SER A 149 22.35 5.90 -2.53
CA SER A 149 23.35 6.71 -3.22
C SER A 149 22.76 7.42 -4.45
N ILE A 150 22.75 8.74 -4.41
CA ILE A 150 22.34 9.62 -5.49
C ILE A 150 23.59 10.22 -6.15
N ALA A 151 23.80 9.90 -7.43
CA ALA A 151 24.87 10.46 -8.22
C ALA A 151 24.46 11.82 -8.80
N ALA A 152 25.41 12.70 -9.06
CA ALA A 152 25.12 14.05 -9.58
C ALA A 152 24.47 14.03 -10.97
N GLY A 153 24.69 12.97 -11.76
CA GLY A 153 24.09 12.79 -13.08
C GLY A 153 22.81 11.95 -13.09
N ASP A 154 22.28 11.52 -11.93
CA ASP A 154 21.04 10.75 -11.90
C ASP A 154 19.87 11.61 -12.40
N SER A 155 19.10 11.05 -13.33
CA SER A 155 17.86 11.67 -13.78
C SER A 155 16.80 11.71 -12.66
N VAL A 156 15.76 12.52 -12.82
CA VAL A 156 14.66 12.60 -11.85
C VAL A 156 14.00 11.23 -11.66
N GLU A 157 13.82 10.49 -12.75
CA GLU A 157 13.30 9.12 -12.79
C GLU A 157 14.21 8.18 -12.00
N THR A 158 15.52 8.21 -12.28
CA THR A 158 16.52 7.35 -11.62
C THR A 158 16.55 7.60 -10.12
N ARG A 159 16.49 8.87 -9.70
CA ARG A 159 16.42 9.26 -8.30
C ARG A 159 15.13 8.77 -7.65
N CYS A 160 13.98 8.93 -8.33
CA CYS A 160 12.70 8.42 -7.83
C CYS A 160 12.75 6.89 -7.65
N SER A 161 13.20 6.14 -8.66
CA SER A 161 13.31 4.68 -8.59
C SER A 161 14.19 4.21 -7.43
N LYS A 162 15.32 4.88 -7.16
CA LYS A 162 16.18 4.55 -6.02
C LYS A 162 15.45 4.69 -4.68
N TYR A 163 14.61 5.71 -4.51
CA TYR A 163 13.78 5.86 -3.32
C TYR A 163 12.64 4.84 -3.27
N VAL A 164 12.03 4.50 -4.40
CA VAL A 164 10.98 3.47 -4.49
C VAL A 164 11.54 2.09 -4.12
N ASP A 165 12.70 1.72 -4.66
CA ASP A 165 13.38 0.45 -4.34
C ASP A 165 13.74 0.37 -2.86
N ALA A 166 14.19 1.48 -2.30
CA ALA A 166 14.44 1.62 -0.88
C ALA A 166 13.15 1.41 -0.06
N ALA A 167 12.07 2.10 -0.40
CA ALA A 167 10.79 1.99 0.28
C ALA A 167 10.21 0.57 0.25
N LEU A 168 10.37 -0.13 -0.88
CA LEU A 168 9.94 -1.52 -1.03
C LEU A 168 10.68 -2.46 -0.09
N ARG A 169 11.99 -2.28 0.11
CA ARG A 169 12.79 -3.08 1.06
C ARG A 169 12.36 -2.83 2.49
N GLU A 170 12.11 -1.58 2.87
CA GLU A 170 11.60 -1.24 4.20
C GLU A 170 10.22 -1.86 4.44
N THR A 171 9.35 -1.81 3.43
CA THR A 171 8.03 -2.47 3.49
C THR A 171 8.16 -3.98 3.74
N ASP A 172 9.11 -4.65 3.07
CA ASP A 172 9.38 -6.09 3.26
C ASP A 172 9.97 -6.42 4.63
N GLN A 173 10.68 -5.48 5.25
CA GLN A 173 11.24 -5.62 6.59
C GLN A 173 10.27 -5.22 7.70
N GLY A 174 9.10 -4.67 7.35
CA GLY A 174 8.09 -4.20 8.30
C GLY A 174 8.30 -2.75 8.78
N GLY A 175 9.30 -2.04 8.24
CA GLY A 175 9.54 -0.61 8.45
C GLY A 175 8.54 0.26 7.67
N LEU A 176 7.27 0.21 8.07
CA LEU A 176 6.19 0.84 7.30
C LEU A 176 6.27 2.38 7.33
N SER A 177 6.68 2.97 8.45
CA SER A 177 6.83 4.43 8.59
C SER A 177 8.02 4.97 7.79
N GLU A 178 9.10 4.19 7.73
CA GLU A 178 10.31 4.46 6.95
C GLU A 178 10.02 4.34 5.46
N ALA A 179 9.26 3.30 5.06
CA ALA A 179 8.78 3.15 3.69
C ALA A 179 7.94 4.36 3.25
N GLU A 180 7.05 4.88 4.10
CA GLU A 180 6.29 6.10 3.80
C GLU A 180 7.17 7.33 3.59
N GLU A 181 8.17 7.53 4.45
CA GLU A 181 9.11 8.64 4.30
C GLU A 181 9.86 8.52 2.95
N LEU A 182 10.27 7.31 2.58
CA LEU A 182 10.96 7.05 1.31
C LEU A 182 10.04 7.28 0.11
N PHE A 183 8.77 6.88 0.16
CA PHE A 183 7.80 7.25 -0.88
C PHE A 183 7.53 8.76 -0.91
N ALA A 184 7.50 9.46 0.23
CA ALA A 184 7.38 10.91 0.28
C ALA A 184 8.60 11.60 -0.35
N ARG A 185 9.80 11.06 -0.16
CA ARG A 185 11.03 11.51 -0.84
C ARG A 185 10.99 11.27 -2.34
N ALA A 186 10.54 10.09 -2.77
CA ALA A 186 10.33 9.79 -4.19
C ALA A 186 9.38 10.81 -4.82
N ARG A 187 8.28 11.16 -4.13
CA ARG A 187 7.32 12.19 -4.57
C ARG A 187 7.90 13.61 -4.55
N THR A 188 8.78 13.92 -3.59
CA THR A 188 9.46 15.22 -3.56
C THR A 188 10.39 15.39 -4.75
N VAL A 189 11.04 14.31 -5.18
CA VAL A 189 11.90 14.29 -6.38
C VAL A 189 11.06 14.35 -7.66
N MET A 190 9.98 13.56 -7.72
CA MET A 190 9.07 13.47 -8.85
C MET A 190 7.62 13.65 -8.35
N PRO A 191 7.06 14.88 -8.42
CA PRO A 191 5.71 15.16 -7.89
C PRO A 191 4.60 14.30 -8.48
N ASP A 192 4.76 13.86 -9.73
CA ASP A 192 3.86 12.97 -10.47
C ASP A 192 4.29 11.49 -10.43
N ALA A 193 5.06 11.09 -9.41
CA ALA A 193 5.61 9.74 -9.30
C ALA A 193 4.55 8.63 -9.39
N ALA A 194 3.34 8.84 -8.87
CA ALA A 194 2.26 7.85 -8.98
C ALA A 194 1.87 7.56 -10.44
N ALA A 195 1.97 8.57 -11.31
CA ALA A 195 1.62 8.46 -12.72
C ALA A 195 2.79 7.97 -13.58
N ASN A 196 4.03 8.33 -13.22
CA ASN A 196 5.18 8.23 -14.13
C ASN A 196 6.44 7.56 -13.57
N CYS A 197 6.54 7.34 -12.25
CA CYS A 197 7.68 6.64 -11.67
C CYS A 197 7.40 5.13 -11.63
N GLU A 198 8.28 4.35 -12.26
CA GLU A 198 8.13 2.90 -12.29
C GLU A 198 8.14 2.32 -10.87
N GLY A 199 7.19 1.43 -10.60
CA GLY A 199 7.09 0.74 -9.31
C GLY A 199 6.50 1.56 -8.17
N PHE A 200 6.40 2.90 -8.27
CA PHE A 200 5.90 3.75 -7.19
C PHE A 200 4.49 3.34 -6.74
N GLY A 201 3.54 3.29 -7.67
CA GLY A 201 2.14 2.94 -7.36
C GLY A 201 2.00 1.52 -6.80
N ARG A 202 2.70 0.54 -7.39
CA ARG A 202 2.73 -0.84 -6.88
C ARG A 202 3.34 -0.93 -5.49
N GLY A 203 4.39 -0.15 -5.22
CA GLY A 203 5.04 -0.09 -3.91
C GLY A 203 4.14 0.51 -2.84
N MET A 204 3.43 1.60 -3.15
CA MET A 204 2.42 2.17 -2.26
C MET A 204 1.28 1.18 -1.98
N ILE A 205 0.79 0.45 -2.99
CA ILE A 205 -0.24 -0.59 -2.80
C ILE A 205 0.29 -1.74 -1.93
N LYS A 206 1.54 -2.15 -2.13
CA LYS A 206 2.19 -3.17 -1.29
C LYS A 206 2.28 -2.72 0.17
N LEU A 207 2.67 -1.47 0.40
CA LEU A 207 2.70 -0.85 1.72
C LEU A 207 1.29 -0.82 2.36
N ALA A 208 0.27 -0.45 1.61
CA ALA A 208 -1.12 -0.56 2.08
C ALA A 208 -1.50 -2.01 2.42
N GLY A 209 -1.04 -2.99 1.64
CA GLY A 209 -1.18 -4.41 1.98
C GLY A 209 -0.56 -4.77 3.33
N ALA A 210 0.64 -4.27 3.62
CA ALA A 210 1.31 -4.48 4.90
C ALA A 210 0.55 -3.84 6.07
N TYR A 211 0.06 -2.61 5.91
CA TYR A 211 -0.81 -1.96 6.90
C TYR A 211 -2.10 -2.74 7.14
N LYS A 212 -2.74 -3.23 6.08
CA LYS A 212 -3.94 -4.07 6.19
C LYS A 212 -3.69 -5.34 7.01
N TYR A 213 -2.53 -6.00 6.84
CA TYR A 213 -2.16 -7.17 7.63
C TYR A 213 -1.95 -6.84 9.12
N ARG A 214 -1.45 -5.64 9.43
CA ARG A 214 -1.29 -5.15 10.81
C ARG A 214 -2.61 -4.68 11.44
N GLY A 215 -3.63 -4.44 10.63
CA GLY A 215 -4.96 -3.98 11.06
C GLY A 215 -5.18 -2.48 10.95
N ASP A 216 -4.23 -1.74 10.36
CA ASP A 216 -4.26 -0.28 10.28
C ASP A 216 -5.03 0.18 9.05
N ILE A 217 -6.36 0.08 9.12
CA ILE A 217 -7.23 0.38 7.98
C ILE A 217 -7.20 1.87 7.59
N GLU A 218 -6.97 2.77 8.54
CA GLU A 218 -6.86 4.21 8.26
C GLU A 218 -5.66 4.54 7.35
N ASP A 219 -4.53 3.86 7.54
CA ASP A 219 -3.34 4.04 6.69
C ASP A 219 -3.56 3.48 5.28
N VAL A 220 -4.30 2.37 5.17
CA VAL A 220 -4.72 1.82 3.87
C VAL A 220 -5.52 2.88 3.11
N ASP A 221 -6.54 3.45 3.75
CA ASP A 221 -7.43 4.42 3.12
C ASP A 221 -6.67 5.69 2.72
N ARG A 222 -5.80 6.20 3.60
CA ARG A 222 -4.91 7.34 3.31
C ARG A 222 -4.02 7.10 2.09
N ILE A 223 -3.44 5.90 1.96
CA ILE A 223 -2.59 5.56 0.81
C ILE A 223 -3.40 5.55 -0.49
N TYR A 224 -4.56 4.88 -0.50
CA TYR A 224 -5.39 4.82 -1.70
C TYR A 224 -5.97 6.19 -2.09
N ASP A 225 -6.38 7.01 -1.12
CA ASP A 225 -6.84 8.39 -1.36
C ASP A 225 -5.71 9.25 -1.95
N SER A 226 -4.48 9.11 -1.44
CA SER A 226 -3.31 9.82 -1.96
C SER A 226 -3.00 9.40 -3.42
N LEU A 227 -3.09 8.10 -3.73
CA LEU A 227 -2.90 7.60 -5.10
C LEU A 227 -4.02 8.10 -6.02
N MET A 228 -5.28 8.01 -5.59
CA MET A 228 -6.44 8.50 -6.33
C MET A 228 -6.29 9.97 -6.72
N GLN A 229 -5.97 10.83 -5.75
CA GLN A 229 -5.80 12.26 -5.99
C GLN A 229 -4.66 12.55 -6.98
N SER A 230 -3.53 11.86 -6.84
CA SER A 230 -2.37 12.05 -7.73
C SER A 230 -2.66 11.57 -9.15
N LEU A 231 -3.31 10.43 -9.30
CA LEU A 231 -3.60 9.83 -10.61
C LEU A 231 -4.72 10.57 -11.37
N THR A 232 -5.77 11.00 -10.68
CA THR A 232 -6.88 11.76 -11.31
C THR A 232 -6.44 13.13 -11.81
N SER A 233 -5.51 13.78 -11.09
CA SER A 233 -4.94 15.08 -11.45
C SER A 233 -3.81 15.00 -12.50
N ALA A 234 -3.24 13.82 -12.76
CA ALA A 234 -2.15 13.65 -13.72
C ALA A 234 -2.58 13.95 -15.16
N THR A 235 -1.78 14.72 -15.90
CA THR A 235 -2.11 15.12 -17.29
C THR A 235 -1.80 14.02 -18.30
N ALA A 236 -0.69 13.31 -18.12
CA ALA A 236 -0.24 12.23 -18.99
C ALA A 236 0.34 11.08 -18.16
N PRO A 237 -0.49 10.18 -17.61
CA PRO A 237 -0.01 8.98 -16.95
C PRO A 237 0.67 8.03 -17.94
N GLY A 238 1.86 7.57 -17.60
CA GLY A 238 2.52 6.48 -18.31
C GLY A 238 1.90 5.11 -17.99
N THR A 239 2.43 4.06 -18.61
CA THR A 239 1.96 2.67 -18.42
C THR A 239 1.92 2.25 -16.95
N ALA A 240 2.91 2.64 -16.15
CA ALA A 240 2.95 2.35 -14.72
C ALA A 240 1.80 3.02 -13.94
N GLY A 241 1.47 4.28 -14.29
CA GLY A 241 0.33 4.99 -13.74
C GLY A 241 -0.99 4.32 -14.08
N MET A 242 -1.17 3.89 -15.34
CA MET A 242 -2.39 3.20 -15.78
C MET A 242 -2.61 1.86 -15.07
N VAL A 243 -1.55 1.08 -14.85
CA VAL A 243 -1.62 -0.14 -14.03
C VAL A 243 -2.05 0.19 -12.60
N THR A 244 -1.52 1.28 -12.02
CA THR A 244 -1.89 1.72 -10.68
C THR A 244 -3.35 2.19 -10.62
N MET A 245 -3.84 2.90 -11.64
CA MET A 245 -5.24 3.31 -11.75
C MET A 245 -6.21 2.13 -11.70
N ARG A 246 -5.89 1.00 -12.37
CA ARG A 246 -6.72 -0.21 -12.32
C ARG A 246 -6.85 -0.79 -10.92
N GLU A 247 -5.73 -0.91 -10.21
CA GLU A 247 -5.71 -1.42 -8.84
C GLU A 247 -6.42 -0.50 -7.86
N VAL A 248 -6.25 0.82 -8.02
CA VAL A 248 -6.98 1.84 -7.24
C VAL A 248 -8.49 1.74 -7.53
N GLY A 249 -8.90 1.66 -8.79
CA GLY A 249 -10.30 1.49 -9.16
C GLY A 249 -10.91 0.21 -8.59
N LYS A 250 -10.19 -0.91 -8.66
CA LYS A 250 -10.59 -2.18 -8.04
C LYS A 250 -10.79 -2.04 -6.53
N PHE A 251 -9.86 -1.39 -5.83
CA PHE A 251 -9.96 -1.16 -4.39
C PHE A 251 -11.26 -0.43 -3.99
N TYR A 252 -11.61 0.65 -4.69
CA TYR A 252 -12.86 1.38 -4.41
C TYR A 252 -14.10 0.56 -4.80
N ARG A 253 -14.07 -0.21 -5.90
CA ARG A 253 -15.17 -1.12 -6.26
C ARG A 253 -15.40 -2.21 -5.21
N ASP A 254 -14.34 -2.82 -4.69
CA ASP A 254 -14.42 -3.86 -3.65
C ASP A 254 -15.05 -3.31 -2.36
N ARG A 255 -14.89 -2.00 -2.09
CA ARG A 255 -15.54 -1.27 -1.00
C ARG A 255 -16.92 -0.71 -1.33
N LYS A 256 -17.41 -0.93 -2.56
CA LYS A 256 -18.66 -0.37 -3.09
C LYS A 256 -18.69 1.15 -3.13
N ASP A 257 -17.53 1.80 -3.11
CA ASP A 257 -17.41 3.23 -3.42
C ASP A 257 -17.32 3.40 -4.94
N PHE A 258 -18.48 3.27 -5.58
CA PHE A 258 -18.57 3.33 -7.03
C PHE A 258 -18.29 4.72 -7.60
N LYS A 259 -18.41 5.79 -6.80
CA LYS A 259 -18.10 7.16 -7.25
C LYS A 259 -16.60 7.36 -7.41
N SER A 260 -15.82 6.95 -6.40
CA SER A 260 -14.37 7.01 -6.48
C SER A 260 -13.85 6.08 -7.59
N ALA A 261 -14.44 4.88 -7.72
CA ALA A 261 -14.10 3.95 -8.80
C ALA A 261 -14.45 4.49 -10.20
N GLU A 262 -15.60 5.14 -10.38
CA GLU A 262 -15.98 5.82 -11.62
C GLU A 262 -14.94 6.89 -12.00
N ALA A 263 -14.59 7.79 -11.08
CA ALA A 263 -13.66 8.89 -11.35
C ALA A 263 -12.28 8.43 -11.87
N ILE A 264 -11.71 7.36 -11.28
CA ILE A 264 -10.42 6.82 -11.74
C ILE A 264 -10.56 6.01 -13.03
N SER A 265 -11.68 5.30 -13.23
CA SER A 265 -11.96 4.57 -14.47
C SER A 265 -12.18 5.51 -15.65
N GLU A 266 -12.96 6.59 -15.49
CA GLU A 266 -13.12 7.63 -16.51
C GLU A 266 -11.77 8.24 -16.89
N LYS A 267 -10.94 8.56 -15.89
CA LYS A 267 -9.59 9.06 -16.12
C LYS A 267 -8.74 8.08 -16.93
N LEU A 268 -8.76 6.80 -16.55
CA LEU A 268 -8.01 5.74 -17.21
C LEU A 268 -8.44 5.58 -18.68
N ILE A 269 -9.75 5.60 -18.95
CA ILE A 269 -10.30 5.53 -20.32
C ILE A 269 -9.88 6.75 -21.14
N ALA A 270 -9.93 7.95 -20.57
CA ALA A 270 -9.50 9.17 -21.26
C ALA A 270 -8.02 9.16 -21.64
N CYS A 271 -7.17 8.41 -20.92
CA CYS A 271 -5.75 8.26 -21.22
C CYS A 271 -5.44 7.21 -22.31
N GLN A 272 -6.39 6.33 -22.65
CA GLN A 272 -6.21 5.28 -23.66
C GLN A 272 -6.50 5.81 -25.06
N VAL A 273 -5.47 6.38 -25.70
CA VAL A 273 -5.59 6.92 -27.06
C VAL A 273 -5.99 5.83 -28.06
N ASN A 274 -7.02 6.12 -28.85
CA ASN A 274 -7.56 5.27 -29.93
C ASN A 274 -8.16 3.92 -29.50
N ASN A 275 -8.38 3.65 -28.21
CA ASN A 275 -9.06 2.44 -27.73
C ASN A 275 -8.44 1.11 -28.22
N HIS A 276 -7.15 1.12 -28.60
CA HIS A 276 -6.46 -0.05 -29.17
C HIS A 276 -5.62 -0.82 -28.15
N SER A 277 -5.58 -0.39 -26.89
CA SER A 277 -4.91 -1.15 -25.84
C SER A 277 -5.63 -2.48 -25.64
N PRO A 278 -4.92 -3.62 -25.52
CA PRO A 278 -5.53 -4.91 -25.19
C PRO A 278 -6.41 -4.88 -23.94
N GLU A 279 -6.11 -3.98 -23.00
CA GLU A 279 -6.82 -3.81 -21.73
C GLU A 279 -8.03 -2.87 -21.83
N TYR A 280 -8.23 -2.15 -22.95
CA TYR A 280 -9.32 -1.20 -23.11
C TYR A 280 -10.71 -1.82 -22.86
N PRO A 281 -11.03 -3.03 -23.39
CA PRO A 281 -12.32 -3.68 -23.11
C PRO A 281 -12.56 -3.94 -21.62
N ASP A 282 -11.53 -4.39 -20.90
CA ASP A 282 -11.62 -4.68 -19.46
C ASP A 282 -11.75 -3.39 -18.63
N ASP A 283 -11.04 -2.34 -19.02
CA ASP A 283 -11.13 -1.02 -18.37
C ASP A 283 -12.51 -0.39 -18.58
N LEU A 284 -13.08 -0.54 -19.78
CA LEU A 284 -14.41 -0.06 -20.11
C LEU A 284 -15.49 -0.88 -19.39
N LEU A 285 -15.29 -2.20 -19.24
CA LEU A 285 -16.18 -3.07 -18.46
C LEU A 285 -16.24 -2.62 -17.01
N ASN A 286 -15.10 -2.26 -16.44
CA ASN A 286 -15.01 -1.74 -15.08
C ASN A 286 -15.77 -0.41 -14.91
N LEU A 287 -15.71 0.49 -15.90
CA LEU A 287 -16.50 1.73 -15.90
C LEU A 287 -18.01 1.44 -16.00
N ALA A 288 -18.41 0.51 -16.87
CA ALA A 288 -19.81 0.10 -17.01
C ALA A 288 -20.38 -0.50 -15.71
N ILE A 289 -19.58 -1.30 -14.98
CA ILE A 289 -19.95 -1.81 -13.66
C ILE A 289 -20.17 -0.65 -12.67
N CYS A 290 -19.32 0.39 -12.69
CA CYS A 290 -19.51 1.58 -11.86
C CYS A 290 -20.81 2.31 -12.21
N HIS A 291 -21.04 2.61 -13.49
CA HIS A 291 -22.27 3.27 -13.95
C HIS A 291 -23.53 2.49 -13.57
N ARG A 292 -23.54 1.15 -13.74
CA ARG A 292 -24.66 0.29 -13.33
C ARG A 292 -24.96 0.42 -11.84
N ASN A 293 -23.92 0.32 -10.99
CA ASN A 293 -24.10 0.41 -9.54
C ASN A 293 -24.50 1.83 -9.09
N LEU A 294 -24.14 2.86 -9.85
CA LEU A 294 -24.61 4.24 -9.69
C LEU A 294 -25.99 4.52 -10.30
N LYS A 295 -26.68 3.47 -10.78
CA LYS A 295 -28.02 3.52 -11.40
C LYS A 295 -28.10 4.23 -12.74
N ASP A 296 -26.96 4.41 -13.42
CA ASP A 296 -26.88 4.87 -14.81
C ASP A 296 -26.78 3.65 -15.76
N THR A 297 -27.85 2.85 -15.81
CA THR A 297 -27.89 1.61 -16.60
C THR A 297 -27.84 1.87 -18.11
N ALA A 298 -28.24 3.07 -18.56
CA ALA A 298 -28.20 3.46 -19.97
C ALA A 298 -26.76 3.66 -20.46
N LYS A 299 -25.92 4.39 -19.71
CA LYS A 299 -24.49 4.50 -20.03
C LYS A 299 -23.79 3.15 -19.96
N ALA A 300 -24.03 2.38 -18.90
CA ALA A 300 -23.47 1.05 -18.76
C ALA A 300 -23.81 0.16 -19.96
N MET A 301 -25.06 0.17 -20.44
CA MET A 301 -25.46 -0.59 -21.63
C MET A 301 -24.68 -0.15 -22.88
N THR A 302 -24.50 1.15 -23.08
CA THR A 302 -23.76 1.69 -24.24
C THR A 302 -22.30 1.23 -24.23
N GLU A 303 -21.67 1.26 -23.07
CA GLU A 303 -20.29 0.82 -22.87
C GLU A 303 -20.17 -0.69 -23.08
N LEU A 304 -21.11 -1.49 -22.56
CA LEU A 304 -21.14 -2.94 -22.75
C LEU A 304 -21.35 -3.33 -24.22
N GLU A 305 -22.21 -2.63 -24.95
CA GLU A 305 -22.41 -2.82 -26.39
C GLU A 305 -21.11 -2.53 -27.18
N GLN A 306 -20.38 -1.47 -26.80
CA GLN A 306 -19.09 -1.15 -27.39
C GLN A 306 -18.07 -2.27 -27.15
N ILE A 307 -17.98 -2.80 -25.92
CA ILE A 307 -17.08 -3.92 -25.58
C ILE A 307 -17.43 -5.15 -26.40
N LEU A 308 -18.71 -5.48 -26.51
CA LEU A 308 -19.19 -6.62 -27.28
C LEU A 308 -18.83 -6.48 -28.77
N GLN A 309 -18.90 -5.26 -29.32
CA GLN A 309 -18.49 -4.99 -30.69
C GLN A 309 -16.98 -5.18 -30.89
N ILE A 310 -16.15 -4.70 -29.96
CA ILE A 310 -14.69 -4.89 -30.02
C ILE A 310 -14.33 -6.38 -30.06
N HIS A 311 -14.92 -7.19 -29.19
CA HIS A 311 -14.65 -8.63 -29.18
C HIS A 311 -15.17 -9.36 -30.43
N LYS A 312 -16.28 -8.91 -31.03
CA LYS A 312 -16.80 -9.47 -32.29
C LYS A 312 -15.90 -9.17 -33.49
N GLU A 313 -15.26 -8.00 -33.51
CA GLU A 313 -14.35 -7.57 -34.59
C GLU A 313 -12.92 -8.10 -34.42
N ALA A 314 -12.58 -8.63 -33.25
CA ALA A 314 -11.28 -9.23 -32.99
C ALA A 314 -11.03 -10.46 -33.90
N LYS A 315 -9.78 -10.61 -34.36
CA LYS A 315 -9.37 -11.76 -35.20
C LYS A 315 -9.65 -13.11 -34.53
N GLU A 316 -9.48 -13.15 -33.22
CA GLU A 316 -9.81 -14.29 -32.37
C GLU A 316 -10.78 -13.78 -31.28
N PRO A 317 -12.10 -13.97 -31.47
CA PRO A 317 -13.08 -13.51 -30.49
C PRO A 317 -12.89 -14.19 -29.14
N ASP A 318 -12.77 -13.40 -28.08
CA ASP A 318 -12.79 -13.91 -26.71
C ASP A 318 -14.23 -14.18 -26.27
N HIS A 319 -14.69 -15.39 -26.56
CA HIS A 319 -16.01 -15.84 -26.18
C HIS A 319 -16.28 -15.76 -24.67
N LYS A 320 -15.26 -15.90 -23.81
CA LYS A 320 -15.45 -15.83 -22.35
C LYS A 320 -15.69 -14.39 -21.91
N ALA A 321 -14.93 -13.44 -22.46
CA ALA A 321 -15.14 -12.02 -22.23
C ALA A 321 -16.52 -11.57 -22.73
N MET A 322 -16.92 -12.00 -23.94
CA MET A 322 -18.26 -11.72 -24.47
C MET A 322 -19.38 -12.24 -23.57
N ALA A 323 -19.23 -13.44 -23.00
CA ALA A 323 -20.23 -14.00 -22.08
C ALA A 323 -20.33 -13.21 -20.77
N ALA A 324 -19.21 -12.71 -20.23
CA ALA A 324 -19.21 -11.85 -19.07
C ALA A 324 -19.89 -10.50 -19.35
N VAL A 325 -19.67 -9.92 -20.53
CA VAL A 325 -20.33 -8.68 -20.98
C VAL A 325 -21.84 -8.89 -21.10
N LEU A 326 -22.29 -9.98 -21.73
CA LEU A 326 -23.71 -10.30 -21.83
C LEU A 326 -24.36 -10.50 -20.46
N GLU A 327 -23.63 -11.06 -19.51
CA GLU A 327 -24.11 -11.16 -18.14
C GLU A 327 -24.29 -9.79 -17.48
N GLU A 328 -23.34 -8.88 -17.62
CA GLU A 328 -23.48 -7.51 -17.10
C GLU A 328 -24.59 -6.72 -17.82
N MET A 329 -24.82 -6.97 -19.11
CA MET A 329 -25.97 -6.41 -19.83
C MET A 329 -27.29 -6.97 -19.28
N GLY A 330 -27.32 -8.25 -18.93
CA GLY A 330 -28.46 -8.88 -18.27
C GLY A 330 -28.73 -8.24 -16.91
N ASP A 331 -27.69 -7.98 -16.13
CA ASP A 331 -27.78 -7.26 -14.86
C ASP A 331 -28.30 -5.83 -15.04
N CYS A 332 -27.80 -5.09 -16.04
CA CYS A 332 -28.33 -3.75 -16.38
C CYS A 332 -29.82 -3.80 -16.74
N SER A 333 -30.25 -4.81 -17.51
CA SER A 333 -31.65 -4.97 -17.91
C SER A 333 -32.55 -5.30 -16.73
N ALA A 334 -32.09 -6.16 -15.82
CA ALA A 334 -32.79 -6.48 -14.58
C ALA A 334 -32.89 -5.26 -13.65
N ASP A 335 -31.80 -4.50 -13.48
CA ASP A 335 -31.76 -3.26 -12.70
C ASP A 335 -32.69 -2.17 -13.30
N ALA A 336 -32.91 -2.19 -14.61
CA ALA A 336 -33.86 -1.32 -15.33
C ALA A 336 -35.31 -1.86 -15.34
N GLY A 337 -35.58 -3.04 -14.79
CA GLY A 337 -36.90 -3.66 -14.73
C GLY A 337 -37.30 -4.49 -15.96
N ASP A 338 -36.46 -4.57 -16.99
CA ASP A 338 -36.69 -5.42 -18.16
C ASP A 338 -36.23 -6.86 -17.89
N SER A 339 -37.04 -7.55 -17.07
CA SER A 339 -36.77 -8.93 -16.65
C SER A 339 -36.74 -9.91 -17.84
N ARG A 340 -37.50 -9.61 -18.91
CA ARG A 340 -37.52 -10.45 -20.12
C ARG A 340 -36.18 -10.38 -20.85
N LYS A 341 -35.70 -9.17 -21.14
CA LYS A 341 -34.39 -8.97 -21.78
C LYS A 341 -33.26 -9.51 -20.92
N ALA A 342 -33.33 -9.35 -19.60
CA ALA A 342 -32.35 -9.93 -18.68
C ALA A 342 -32.26 -11.46 -18.84
N VAL A 343 -33.40 -12.17 -18.85
CA VAL A 343 -33.43 -13.63 -19.05
C VAL A 343 -32.84 -14.04 -20.40
N GLU A 344 -33.15 -13.30 -21.47
CA GLU A 344 -32.61 -13.55 -22.81
C GLU A 344 -31.07 -13.44 -22.82
N LEU A 345 -30.53 -12.35 -22.26
CA LEU A 345 -29.08 -12.09 -22.16
C LEU A 345 -28.36 -13.12 -21.28
N TYR A 346 -28.91 -13.48 -20.13
CA TYR A 346 -28.31 -14.51 -19.27
C TYR A 346 -28.27 -15.89 -19.94
N LYS A 347 -29.30 -16.24 -20.72
CA LYS A 347 -29.32 -17.49 -21.49
C LYS A 347 -28.28 -17.48 -22.61
N GLU A 348 -28.09 -16.34 -23.28
CA GLU A 348 -27.06 -16.19 -24.30
C GLU A 348 -25.66 -16.34 -23.68
N ALA A 349 -25.37 -15.64 -22.58
CA ALA A 349 -24.13 -15.77 -21.83
C ALA A 349 -23.86 -17.24 -21.43
N ARG A 350 -24.86 -17.92 -20.88
CA ARG A 350 -24.76 -19.34 -20.51
C ARG A 350 -24.44 -20.23 -21.71
N THR A 351 -25.08 -20.01 -22.85
CA THR A 351 -24.84 -20.78 -24.08
C THR A 351 -23.39 -20.68 -24.54
N ILE A 352 -22.78 -19.49 -24.41
CA ILE A 352 -21.37 -19.28 -24.74
C ILE A 352 -20.47 -20.03 -23.74
N TYR A 353 -20.75 -19.98 -22.44
CA TYR A 353 -20.00 -20.75 -21.44
C TYR A 353 -20.11 -22.26 -21.65
N ASP A 354 -21.29 -22.77 -22.01
CA ASP A 354 -21.52 -24.20 -22.33
C ASP A 354 -20.66 -24.63 -23.53
N THR A 355 -20.61 -23.79 -24.57
CA THR A 355 -19.80 -24.06 -25.78
C THR A 355 -18.30 -24.01 -25.47
N ALA A 356 -17.85 -23.05 -24.67
CA ALA A 356 -16.46 -22.94 -24.26
C ALA A 356 -16.00 -24.14 -23.41
N ALA A 357 -16.84 -24.62 -22.48
CA ALA A 357 -16.55 -25.81 -21.68
C ALA A 357 -16.44 -27.10 -22.54
N ALA A 358 -17.22 -27.20 -23.62
CA ALA A 358 -17.16 -28.31 -24.56
C ALA A 358 -15.99 -28.25 -25.54
N SER A 359 -15.28 -27.11 -25.62
CA SER A 359 -14.16 -26.93 -26.55
C SER A 359 -12.97 -27.83 -26.21
N LYS A 360 -12.42 -28.49 -27.24
CA LYS A 360 -11.25 -29.38 -27.13
C LYS A 360 -9.90 -28.63 -27.21
N GLY A 361 -9.90 -27.34 -27.57
CA GLY A 361 -8.70 -26.52 -27.69
C GLY A 361 -8.27 -25.88 -26.37
N PRO A 362 -6.96 -25.69 -26.11
CA PRO A 362 -6.45 -25.09 -24.87
C PRO A 362 -6.92 -23.64 -24.66
N SER A 363 -7.11 -22.87 -25.73
CA SER A 363 -7.56 -21.47 -25.70
C SER A 363 -9.05 -21.30 -25.37
N GLY A 364 -9.87 -22.32 -25.65
CA GLY A 364 -11.33 -22.27 -25.45
C GLY A 364 -11.82 -22.95 -24.18
N ARG A 365 -11.06 -23.94 -23.67
CA ARG A 365 -11.50 -24.75 -22.53
C ARG A 365 -11.57 -23.92 -21.24
N ILE A 366 -12.69 -24.04 -20.53
CA ILE A 366 -12.86 -23.48 -19.18
C ILE A 366 -12.68 -24.63 -18.19
N PRO A 367 -11.89 -24.46 -17.10
CA PRO A 367 -11.85 -25.43 -16.01
C PRO A 367 -13.27 -25.70 -15.48
N TYR A 368 -13.57 -26.97 -15.18
CA TYR A 368 -14.92 -27.38 -14.76
C TYR A 368 -15.43 -26.60 -13.54
N GLU A 369 -14.54 -26.28 -12.59
CA GLU A 369 -14.87 -25.50 -11.38
C GLU A 369 -15.37 -24.08 -11.71
N ILE A 370 -14.69 -23.38 -12.63
CA ILE A 370 -15.08 -22.05 -13.09
C ILE A 370 -16.41 -22.13 -13.83
N TYR A 371 -16.54 -23.10 -14.75
CA TYR A 371 -17.77 -23.32 -15.50
C TYR A 371 -18.98 -23.60 -14.58
N HIS A 372 -18.81 -24.47 -13.58
CA HIS A 372 -19.89 -24.83 -12.65
C HIS A 372 -20.32 -23.64 -11.78
N SER A 373 -19.37 -22.85 -11.29
CA SER A 373 -19.66 -21.63 -10.52
C SER A 373 -20.45 -20.62 -11.36
N VAL A 374 -19.97 -20.34 -12.59
CA VAL A 374 -20.59 -19.37 -13.49
C VAL A 374 -22.00 -19.80 -13.91
N THR A 375 -22.17 -21.05 -14.31
CA THR A 375 -23.49 -21.56 -14.73
C THR A 375 -24.49 -21.60 -13.58
N SER A 376 -24.05 -21.95 -12.37
CA SER A 376 -24.91 -21.91 -11.17
C SER A 376 -25.39 -20.49 -10.88
N ARG A 377 -24.49 -19.50 -10.96
CA ARG A 377 -24.83 -18.08 -10.79
C ARG A 377 -25.79 -17.59 -11.88
N LEU A 378 -25.54 -17.90 -13.15
CA LEU A 378 -26.43 -17.53 -14.26
C LEU A 378 -27.82 -18.18 -14.12
N ASN A 379 -27.89 -19.44 -13.67
CA ASN A 379 -29.17 -20.11 -13.43
C ASN A 379 -29.96 -19.46 -12.30
N ALA A 380 -29.29 -19.04 -11.23
CA ALA A 380 -29.93 -18.27 -10.16
C ALA A 380 -30.47 -16.94 -10.70
N LYS A 381 -29.68 -16.20 -11.49
CA LYS A 381 -30.10 -14.94 -12.12
C LYS A 381 -31.30 -15.13 -13.06
N ILE A 382 -31.29 -16.17 -13.91
CA ILE A 382 -32.40 -16.54 -14.80
C ILE A 382 -33.66 -16.85 -13.99
N SER A 383 -33.55 -17.64 -12.93
CA SER A 383 -34.68 -18.01 -12.07
C SER A 383 -35.29 -16.77 -11.41
N THR A 384 -34.45 -15.91 -10.83
CA THR A 384 -34.89 -14.68 -10.17
C THR A 384 -35.59 -13.75 -11.15
N ALA A 385 -34.98 -13.46 -12.30
CA ALA A 385 -35.57 -12.60 -13.33
C ALA A 385 -36.86 -13.18 -13.92
N SER A 386 -36.95 -14.51 -14.09
CA SER A 386 -38.17 -15.16 -14.59
C SER A 386 -39.34 -15.09 -13.60
N SER A 387 -39.06 -14.88 -12.30
CA SER A 387 -40.06 -14.77 -11.24
C SER A 387 -40.49 -13.33 -10.92
N ALA A 388 -39.83 -12.34 -11.52
CA ALA A 388 -40.16 -10.94 -11.29
C ALA A 388 -41.52 -10.58 -11.92
N PRO A 389 -42.32 -9.69 -11.28
CA PRO A 389 -43.57 -9.20 -11.87
C PRO A 389 -43.30 -8.52 -13.21
N GLN A 390 -44.09 -8.86 -14.23
CA GLN A 390 -43.98 -8.29 -15.59
C GLN A 390 -44.59 -6.90 -15.70
#